data_AF-A0A8T4QU23-F1
#
_entry.id   AF-A0A8T4QU23-F1
#
_cell.length_a   1.000
_cell.length_b   1.000
_cell.length_c   1.000
_cell.angle_alpha   90.00
_cell.angle_beta   90.00
_cell.angle_gamma   90.00
#
_symmetry.space_group_name_H-M   'P 1'
#
loop_
_entity.id
_entity.type
_entity.pdbx_description
1 polymer ?
#
loop_
_entity_poly.entity_id
_entity_poly.type
_entity_poly.pdbx_seq_one_letter_code
_entity_poly.pdbx_strand_id
1 'polypeptide(L)'
;MNKKGGSEIWWIIVVAVVALVVMIVLIVMFTGRSNRLELGLLDCESKGGSCGYLTVEDCRDNGKGTPSTAFECKDSPDKPCCFGTKKKET
;
A
#
# COMPACT_ATOMS: atom_id res chain seq x y z
N MET A 1 40.74 12.99 -41.10
CA MET A 1 39.90 13.50 -39.99
C MET A 1 38.89 12.40 -39.63
N ASN A 2 39.10 11.69 -38.52
CA ASN A 2 38.24 10.58 -38.09
C ASN A 2 37.05 11.13 -37.28
N LYS A 3 35.84 11.09 -37.83
CA LYS A 3 34.58 11.36 -37.12
C LYS A 3 34.28 10.20 -36.15
N LYS A 4 34.97 10.14 -35.00
CA LYS A 4 34.66 9.18 -33.91
C LYS A 4 33.69 9.70 -32.86
N GLY A 5 33.23 10.95 -32.96
CA GLY A 5 32.31 11.55 -31.97
C GLY A 5 30.82 11.22 -32.18
N GLY A 6 30.39 10.85 -33.40
CA GLY A 6 28.96 10.69 -33.70
C GLY A 6 28.34 9.38 -33.22
N SER A 7 29.14 8.31 -33.14
CA SER A 7 28.66 6.97 -32.78
C SER A 7 28.32 6.85 -31.30
N GLU A 8 29.14 7.44 -30.43
CA GLU A 8 28.98 7.40 -28.97
C GLU A 8 27.72 8.15 -28.52
N ILE A 9 27.42 9.29 -29.17
CA ILE A 9 26.28 10.15 -28.83
C ILE A 9 24.95 9.45 -29.14
N TRP A 10 24.90 8.66 -30.21
CA TRP A 10 23.69 7.92 -30.58
C TRP A 10 23.36 6.82 -29.57
N TRP A 11 24.36 6.09 -29.08
CA TRP A 11 24.19 5.09 -28.02
C TRP A 11 23.67 5.68 -26.71
N ILE A 12 24.16 6.86 -26.32
CA ILE A 12 23.70 7.55 -25.11
C ILE A 12 22.20 7.87 -25.20
N ILE A 13 21.74 8.34 -26.36
CA ILE A 13 20.32 8.64 -26.60
C ILE A 13 19.48 7.36 -26.51
N VAL A 14 19.94 6.26 -27.12
CA VAL A 14 19.23 4.97 -27.07
C VAL A 14 19.11 4.48 -25.63
N VAL A 15 20.19 4.53 -24.85
CA VAL A 15 20.17 4.11 -23.44
C VAL A 15 19.22 4.99 -22.61
N ALA A 16 19.23 6.30 -22.83
CA ALA A 16 18.32 7.22 -22.13
C ALA A 16 16.85 6.92 -22.42
N VAL A 17 16.50 6.64 -23.69
CA VAL A 17 15.13 6.29 -24.08
C VAL A 17 14.72 4.94 -23.48
N VAL A 18 15.60 3.92 -23.55
CA VAL A 18 15.31 2.60 -22.97
C VAL A 18 15.12 2.71 -21.45
N ALA A 19 15.97 3.46 -20.75
CA ALA A 19 15.83 3.67 -19.31
C ALA A 19 14.50 4.35 -18.95
N LEU A 20 14.09 5.35 -19.73
CA LEU A 20 12.81 6.05 -19.53
C LEU A 20 11.62 5.11 -19.75
N VAL A 21 11.64 4.29 -20.81
CA VAL A 21 10.59 3.29 -21.08
C VAL A 21 10.51 2.26 -19.97
N VAL A 22 11.64 1.71 -19.53
CA VAL A 22 11.69 0.74 -18.42
C VAL A 22 11.10 1.36 -17.15
N MET A 23 11.43 2.61 -16.84
CA MET A 23 10.91 3.30 -15.66
C MET A 23 9.38 3.46 -15.71
N ILE A 24 8.81 3.82 -16.86
CA ILE A 24 7.35 3.85 -17.06
C ILE A 24 6.73 2.47 -16.83
N VAL A 25 7.32 1.40 -17.41
CA VAL A 25 6.82 0.03 -17.25
C VAL A 25 6.84 -0.39 -15.78
N LEU A 26 7.91 -0.07 -15.05
CA LEU A 26 8.00 -0.33 -13.62
C LEU A 26 6.91 0.43 -12.85
N ILE A 27 6.70 1.72 -13.14
CA ILE A 27 5.62 2.49 -12.51
C ILE A 27 4.27 1.83 -12.78
N VAL A 28 3.94 1.49 -14.02
CA VAL A 28 2.64 0.88 -14.36
C VAL A 28 2.47 -0.48 -13.66
N MET A 29 3.52 -1.29 -13.61
CA MET A 29 3.48 -2.59 -12.96
C MET A 29 3.35 -2.46 -11.43
N PHE A 30 4.05 -1.48 -10.84
CA PHE A 30 3.91 -1.13 -9.44
C PHE A 30 2.53 -0.54 -9.17
N THR A 31 1.99 0.40 -9.94
CA THR A 31 0.64 0.95 -9.76
C THR A 31 -0.43 -0.16 -9.77
N GLY A 32 -0.31 -1.15 -10.65
CA GLY A 32 -1.23 -2.30 -10.68
C GLY A 32 -1.17 -3.20 -9.44
N ARG A 33 -0.03 -3.24 -8.74
CA ARG A 33 0.18 -4.04 -7.51
C ARG A 33 0.06 -3.20 -6.24
N SER A 34 0.58 -1.99 -6.21
CA SER A 34 0.44 -0.97 -5.17
C SER A 34 -1.01 -0.71 -4.86
N ASN A 35 -1.91 -0.65 -5.84
CA ASN A 35 -3.34 -0.52 -5.53
C ASN A 35 -3.92 -1.72 -4.75
N ARG A 36 -3.28 -2.90 -4.80
CA ARG A 36 -3.58 -4.06 -3.94
C ARG A 36 -2.82 -4.03 -2.62
N LEU A 37 -1.59 -3.53 -2.61
CA LEU A 37 -0.76 -3.43 -1.39
C LEU A 37 -1.22 -2.28 -0.49
N GLU A 38 -1.61 -1.13 -1.03
CA GLU A 38 -2.20 0.00 -0.28
C GLU A 38 -3.49 -0.45 0.40
N LEU A 39 -4.35 -1.18 -0.33
CA LEU A 39 -5.54 -1.80 0.25
C LEU A 39 -5.20 -2.81 1.35
N GLY A 40 -4.10 -3.56 1.23
CA GLY A 40 -3.66 -4.52 2.26
C GLY A 40 -2.89 -3.90 3.43
N LEU A 41 -2.25 -2.75 3.25
CA LEU A 41 -1.51 -2.00 4.27
C LEU A 41 -2.45 -1.18 5.17
N LEU A 42 -3.57 -0.72 4.60
CA LEU A 42 -4.65 -0.04 5.30
C LEU A 42 -5.61 -1.02 5.98
N ASP A 43 -5.54 -2.31 5.65
CA ASP A 43 -6.45 -3.32 6.19
C ASP A 43 -6.13 -3.63 7.65
N CYS A 44 -7.07 -3.29 8.52
CA CYS A 44 -7.00 -3.53 9.96
C CYS A 44 -6.76 -5.01 10.30
N GLU A 45 -7.46 -5.92 9.62
CA GLU A 45 -7.44 -7.35 9.89
C GLU A 45 -6.10 -7.99 9.49
N SER A 46 -5.52 -7.53 8.39
CA SER A 46 -4.18 -7.94 7.91
C SER A 46 -3.05 -7.54 8.86
N LYS A 47 -3.26 -6.53 9.72
CA LYS A 47 -2.31 -6.11 10.77
C LYS A 47 -2.57 -6.75 12.13
N GLY A 48 -3.51 -7.69 12.22
CA GLY A 48 -3.88 -8.36 13.47
C GLY A 48 -4.84 -7.55 14.35
N GLY A 49 -5.48 -6.53 13.79
CA GLY A 49 -6.60 -5.82 14.41
C GLY A 49 -7.94 -6.53 14.16
N SER A 50 -8.99 -6.07 14.83
CA SER A 50 -10.34 -6.61 14.69
C SER A 50 -11.34 -5.48 14.40
N CYS A 51 -12.24 -5.75 13.47
CA CYS A 51 -13.28 -4.84 12.96
C CYS A 51 -14.68 -5.14 13.54
N GLY A 52 -14.74 -5.79 14.71
CA GLY A 52 -15.99 -6.23 15.33
C GLY A 52 -16.72 -5.16 16.16
N TYR A 53 -16.14 -3.98 16.34
CA TYR A 53 -16.64 -2.95 17.27
C TYR A 53 -17.31 -1.81 16.51
N LEU A 54 -18.45 -1.33 17.00
CA LEU A 54 -19.19 -0.23 16.36
C LEU A 54 -18.63 1.15 16.71
N THR A 55 -17.96 1.30 17.85
CA THR A 55 -17.40 2.57 18.30
C THR A 55 -16.02 2.37 18.93
N VAL A 56 -15.26 3.47 19.00
CA VAL A 56 -13.93 3.54 19.63
C VAL A 56 -14.01 3.16 21.11
N GLU A 57 -15.10 3.56 21.75
CA GLU A 57 -15.40 3.24 23.15
C GLU A 57 -15.67 1.74 23.32
N ASP A 58 -16.40 1.12 22.40
CA ASP A 58 -16.69 -0.32 22.44
C ASP A 58 -15.41 -1.16 22.27
N CYS A 59 -14.49 -0.72 21.40
CA CYS A 59 -13.15 -1.31 21.30
C CYS A 59 -12.36 -1.23 22.62
N ARG A 60 -12.43 -0.08 23.30
CA ARG A 60 -11.67 0.16 24.54
C ARG A 60 -12.27 -0.58 25.74
N ASP A 61 -13.60 -0.60 25.84
CA ASP A 61 -14.34 -1.14 26.98
C ASP A 61 -14.56 -2.65 26.85
N ASN A 62 -15.02 -3.13 25.69
CA ASN A 62 -15.30 -4.54 25.43
C ASN A 62 -14.09 -5.31 24.86
N GLY A 63 -13.30 -4.67 24.00
CA GLY A 63 -12.15 -5.30 23.35
C GLY A 63 -10.85 -5.26 24.16
N LYS A 64 -10.80 -4.41 25.22
CA LYS A 64 -9.56 -4.06 25.93
C LYS A 64 -8.40 -3.72 24.98
N GLY A 65 -8.73 -3.14 23.83
CA GLY A 65 -7.80 -2.85 22.75
C GLY A 65 -7.52 -1.37 22.60
N THR A 66 -6.49 -1.06 21.82
CA THR A 66 -6.17 0.29 21.39
C THR A 66 -6.85 0.54 20.05
N PRO A 67 -7.77 1.52 19.97
CA PRO A 67 -8.37 1.91 18.70
C PRO A 67 -7.35 2.65 17.83
N SER A 68 -7.37 2.38 16.53
CA SER A 68 -6.57 3.07 15.54
C SER A 68 -7.44 3.53 14.39
N THR A 69 -7.29 4.80 14.03
CA THR A 69 -7.95 5.40 12.86
C THR A 69 -7.06 5.39 11.61
N ALA A 70 -5.84 4.88 11.73
CA ALA A 70 -4.89 4.78 10.63
C ALA A 70 -5.15 3.56 9.72
N PHE A 71 -6.05 2.66 10.13
CA PHE A 71 -6.39 1.44 9.41
C PHE A 71 -7.92 1.35 9.28
N GLU A 72 -8.37 0.95 8.11
CA GLU A 72 -9.78 0.83 7.75
C GLU A 72 -10.20 -0.63 7.71
N CYS A 73 -11.48 -0.84 7.99
CA CYS A 73 -12.12 -2.15 7.96
C CYS A 73 -12.77 -2.36 6.59
N LYS A 74 -12.28 -3.33 5.83
CA LYS A 74 -12.69 -3.59 4.44
C LYS A 74 -14.20 -3.80 4.24
N ASP A 75 -14.86 -4.43 5.21
CA ASP A 75 -16.29 -4.72 5.17
C ASP A 75 -17.16 -3.67 5.89
N SER A 76 -16.55 -2.69 6.56
CA SER A 76 -17.28 -1.70 7.36
C SER A 76 -16.42 -0.44 7.57
N PRO A 77 -16.40 0.52 6.62
CA PRO A 77 -15.58 1.73 6.72
C PRO A 77 -15.92 2.60 7.94
N ASP A 78 -17.14 2.51 8.47
CA ASP A 78 -17.58 3.23 9.67
C ASP A 78 -17.10 2.60 10.99
N LYS A 79 -16.49 1.40 10.95
CA LYS A 79 -16.03 0.72 12.17
C LYS A 79 -14.55 1.03 12.45
N PRO A 80 -14.21 1.46 13.67
CA PRO A 80 -12.82 1.70 14.03
C PRO A 80 -12.03 0.40 14.13
N CYS A 81 -10.79 0.43 13.64
CA CYS A 81 -9.86 -0.67 13.80
C CYS A 81 -9.42 -0.79 15.27
N CYS A 82 -9.52 -1.99 15.85
CA CYS A 82 -9.16 -2.23 17.25
C CYS A 82 -8.01 -3.23 17.39
N PHE A 83 -6.92 -2.85 18.06
CA PHE A 83 -5.79 -3.73 18.37
C PHE A 83 -5.87 -4.20 19.82
N GLY A 84 -6.29 -5.44 20.05
CA GLY A 84 -6.42 -5.98 21.39
C GLY A 84 -6.90 -7.42 21.39
N THR A 85 -6.41 -8.21 22.34
CA THR A 85 -6.78 -9.61 22.47
C THR A 85 -8.23 -9.72 22.90
N LYS A 86 -9.13 -10.02 21.95
CA LYS A 86 -10.32 -10.90 22.04
C LYS A 86 -11.43 -10.37 21.12
N LYS A 87 -11.50 -10.93 19.91
CA LYS A 87 -12.67 -10.90 19.04
C LYS A 87 -13.86 -11.45 19.86
N LYS A 88 -14.89 -10.65 20.13
CA LYS A 88 -16.21 -11.20 20.51
C LYS A 88 -16.80 -11.77 19.22
N GLU A 89 -16.57 -13.05 18.99
CA GLU A 89 -17.48 -13.84 18.14
C GLU A 89 -18.76 -14.02 18.94
N THR A 90 -19.86 -13.46 18.47
CA THR A 90 -21.22 -13.82 18.88
C THR A 90 -22.01 -14.11 17.61
#